data_AF-A0A0Q7W416-F1
#
_entry.id   AF-A0A0Q7W416-F1
#
_cell.length_a   1.000
_cell.length_b   1.000
_cell.length_c   1.000
_cell.angle_alpha   90.00
_cell.angle_beta   90.00
_cell.angle_gamma   90.00
#
_symmetry.space_group_name_H-M   'P 1'
#
loop_
_entity.id
_entity.type
_entity.pdbx_description
1 polymer ?
#
loop_
_entity_poly.entity_id
_entity_poly.type
_entity_poly.pdbx_seq_one_letter_code
_entity_poly.pdbx_strand_id
1 'polypeptide(L)' 'MLNASPTLSLIDEHHLLVHPVIPGDGTRLFEEEGLRTSPGCVDVEPFESGITRTVYQRL' A
#
# COMPACT_ATOMS: atom_id res chain seq x y z
N MET A 1 1.41 -6.43 -11.73
CA MET A 1 1.16 -4.98 -11.71
C MET A 1 -0.22 -4.76 -11.13
N LEU A 2 -0.36 -3.95 -10.08
CA LEU A 2 -1.66 -3.37 -9.74
C LEU A 2 -1.81 -2.16 -10.65
N ASN A 3 -2.37 -2.39 -11.83
CA ASN A 3 -2.59 -1.32 -12.81
C ASN A 3 -3.54 -0.28 -12.22
N ALA A 4 -3.22 1.00 -12.38
CA ALA A 4 -4.17 2.09 -12.23
C ALA A 4 -5.30 1.90 -13.25
N SER A 5 -6.30 1.13 -12.86
CA SER A 5 -7.46 0.70 -13.62
C SER A 5 -8.67 0.87 -12.69
N PRO A 6 -9.91 0.97 -13.21
CA PRO A 6 -11.17 0.96 -12.42
C PRO A 6 -11.23 -0.10 -11.28
N THR A 7 -10.32 -1.07 -11.25
CA THR A 7 -10.07 -1.96 -10.12
C THR A 7 -9.62 -1.29 -8.83
N LEU A 8 -8.93 -0.13 -8.83
CA LEU A 8 -8.61 0.59 -7.58
C LEU A 8 -9.87 1.04 -6.85
N SER A 9 -10.97 1.29 -7.59
CA SER A 9 -12.25 1.58 -6.94
C SER A 9 -12.96 0.34 -6.40
N LEU A 10 -12.41 -0.86 -6.59
CA LEU A 10 -12.91 -2.13 -6.04
C LEU A 10 -12.05 -2.64 -4.88
N ILE A 11 -10.99 -1.91 -4.50
CA ILE A 11 -10.17 -2.27 -3.36
C ILE A 11 -10.70 -1.53 -2.14
N ASP A 12 -11.22 -2.29 -1.18
CA ASP A 12 -11.72 -1.75 0.08
C ASP A 12 -10.63 -1.70 1.16
N GLU A 13 -9.65 -2.61 1.09
CA GLU A 13 -8.61 -2.74 2.11
C GLU A 13 -7.24 -3.09 1.49
N HIS A 14 -6.18 -2.47 2.01
CA HIS A 14 -4.79 -2.74 1.64
C HIS A 14 -4.04 -3.28 2.87
N HIS A 15 -3.41 -4.44 2.72
CA HIS A 15 -2.47 -5.00 3.69
C HIS A 15 -1.05 -4.81 3.13
N LEU A 16 -0.33 -3.81 3.63
CA LEU A 16 1.00 -3.47 3.14
C LEU A 16 2.08 -3.99 4.09
N LEU A 17 3.03 -4.76 3.56
CA LEU A 17 4.27 -5.11 4.25
C LEU A 17 5.36 -4.14 3.81
N VAL A 18 5.78 -3.26 4.71
CA VAL A 18 6.83 -2.27 4.46
C VAL A 18 8.15 -2.85 4.91
N HIS A 19 9.06 -3.07 3.96
CA HIS A 19 10.40 -3.58 4.22
C HIS A 19 11.36 -2.42 4.54
N PRO A 20 12.31 -2.58 5.48
CA PRO A 20 13.28 -1.55 5.85
C PRO A 20 14.43 -1.46 4.82
N VAL A 21 14.10 -1.25 3.55
CA VAL A 21 15.06 -1.16 2.43
C VAL A 21 14.61 -0.12 1.41
N ILE A 22 15.58 0.58 0.83
CA ILE A 22 15.36 1.51 -0.28
C ILE A 22 15.93 0.86 -1.54
N PRO A 23 15.09 0.37 -2.49
CA PRO A 23 15.57 -0.43 -3.61
C PRO A 23 16.29 0.38 -4.71
N GLY A 24 16.10 1.70 -4.77
CA GLY A 24 16.73 2.58 -5.77
C GLY A 24 16.08 2.55 -7.16
N ASP A 25 15.59 1.39 -7.59
CA ASP A 25 14.75 1.19 -8.79
C ASP A 25 13.83 -0.03 -8.60
N GLY A 26 12.78 -0.18 -9.41
CA GLY A 26 11.90 -1.34 -9.41
C GLY A 26 10.47 -1.05 -9.84
N THR A 27 9.64 -2.10 -9.83
CA THR A 27 8.23 -2.00 -10.17
C THR A 27 7.46 -1.24 -9.07
N ARG A 28 6.80 -0.15 -9.43
CA ARG A 28 5.96 0.63 -8.51
C ARG A 28 4.72 -0.16 -8.11
N LEU A 29 4.33 -0.06 -6.84
CA LEU A 29 3.07 -0.63 -6.34
C LEU A 29 1.85 0.21 -6.76
N PHE A 30 2.04 1.53 -6.81
CA PHE A 30 1.03 2.52 -7.19
C PHE A 30 1.61 3.43 -8.29
N GLU A 31 0.83 3.70 -9.32
CA GLU A 31 1.19 4.65 -10.38
C GLU A 31 0.90 6.10 -9.94
N GLU A 32 1.63 7.08 -10.48
CA GLU A 32 1.50 8.50 -10.12
C GLU A 32 0.19 9.13 -10.59
N GLU A 33 -0.43 8.59 -11.64
CA GLU A 33 -1.69 9.07 -12.21
C GLU A 33 -2.88 8.31 -11.63
N GLY A 34 -3.34 8.74 -10.46
CA GLY A 34 -4.53 8.21 -9.81
C GLY A 34 -5.15 9.22 -8.85
N LEU A 35 -6.47 9.13 -8.65
CA LEU A 35 -7.17 9.93 -7.65
C LEU A 35 -6.51 9.70 -6.28
N ARG A 36 -5.98 10.75 -5.65
CA ARG A 36 -5.42 10.66 -4.30
C ARG A 36 -6.53 10.26 -3.33
N THR A 37 -6.55 9.01 -2.92
CA THR A 37 -7.40 8.53 -1.83
C THR A 37 -6.68 8.76 -0.51
N SER A 38 -7.43 9.10 0.54
CA SER A 38 -6.92 9.20 1.91
C SER A 38 -7.51 8.06 2.73
N PRO A 39 -7.04 6.81 2.56
CA PRO A 39 -7.58 5.69 3.30
C PRO A 39 -7.24 5.80 4.79
N GLY A 40 -8.15 5.33 5.65
CA GLY A 40 -7.93 5.28 7.08
C GLY A 40 -6.94 4.17 7.45
N CYS A 41 -5.91 4.49 8.22
CA CYS A 41 -5.03 3.50 8.82
C CYS A 41 -5.76 2.83 9.99
N VAL A 42 -6.02 1.53 9.91
CA VAL A 42 -6.81 0.80 10.90
C VAL A 42 -5.98 -0.15 11.77
N ASP A 43 -4.80 -0.55 11.30
CA ASP A 43 -3.90 -1.44 12.05
C ASP A 43 -2.42 -1.27 11.65
N VAL A 44 -1.52 -1.46 12.61
CA VAL A 44 -0.06 -1.41 12.43
C VAL A 44 0.60 -2.46 13.33
N GLU A 45 1.34 -3.39 12.73
CA GLU A 45 2.05 -4.45 13.46
C GLU A 45 3.52 -4.54 13.02
N PRO A 46 4.49 -4.37 13.93
CA PRO A 46 5.90 -4.57 13.63
C PRO A 46 6.31 -6.05 13.76
N PHE A 47 7.24 -6.49 12.93
CA PHE A 47 7.93 -7.78 13.05
C PHE A 47 9.37 -7.59 13.54
N GLU A 48 9.96 -8.61 14.16
CA GLU A 48 11.37 -8.60 14.62
C GLU A 48 12.37 -8.36 13.47
N SER A 49 11.99 -8.67 12.23
CA SER A 49 12.78 -8.40 11.02
C SER A 49 12.89 -6.92 10.65
N GLY A 50 12.16 -6.03 11.35
CA GLY A 50 12.03 -4.62 11.00
C GLY A 50 10.99 -4.34 9.91
N ILE A 51 10.31 -5.37 9.40
CA ILE A 51 9.14 -5.21 8.52
C ILE A 51 7.97 -4.67 9.35
N THR A 52 7.14 -3.81 8.77
CA THR A 52 5.88 -3.37 9.37
C THR A 52 4.70 -3.78 8.49
N ARG A 53 3.71 -4.49 9.04
CA ARG A 53 2.39 -4.63 8.42
C ARG A 53 1.57 -3.39 8.74
N THR A 54 1.03 -2.74 7.73
CA THR A 54 0.05 -1.65 7.90
C THR A 54 -1.21 -1.96 7.12
N VAL A 55 -2.37 -1.81 7.75
CA VAL A 55 -3.67 -2.05 7.13
C VAL A 55 -4.39 -0.73 6.92
N TYR A 56 -4.83 -0.48 5.70
CA TYR A 56 -5.55 0.72 5.29
C TYR A 56 -6.91 0.36 4.70
N GLN A 57 -7.98 0.99 5.17
CA GLN A 57 -9.34 0.81 4.64
C GLN A 57 -9.83 2.07 3.93
N ARG A 58 -10.62 1.88 2.88
CA ARG A 58 -11.39 2.94 2.24
C ARG A 58 -12.57 3.29 3.13
N LEU A 59 -12.64 4.56 3.57
CA LEU A 59 -13.78 5.13 4.29
C LEU A 59 -14.86 5.64 3.32
#